data_AF-A0A8T1W7N4-F1
#
_entry.id   AF-A0A8T1W7N4-F1
#
_cell.length_a   1.000
_cell.length_b   1.000
_cell.length_c   1.000
_cell.angle_alpha   90.00
_cell.angle_beta   90.00
_cell.angle_gamma   90.00
#
_symmetry.space_group_name_H-M   'P 1'
#
loop_
_entity.id
_entity.type
_entity.pdbx_description
1 polymer ?
#
loop_
_entity_poly.entity_id
_entity_poly.type
_entity_poly.pdbx_seq_one_letter_code
_entity_poly.pdbx_strand_id
1 'polypeptide(L)'
;MSSLLRLLRLLVLLATFALLSPAATSSSSSCDKDQLVAVSLQPLRSNANYATCQVDASAAAICASPACKSLMASVAALALPTCQLGLKGVSFNTLALKSMIASSCQQSTRQNQEGPSDADMLWTLLRLLKDTR
;
A
#
# COMPACT_ATOMS: atom_id res chain seq x y z
N MET A 1 7.71 58.89 8.81
CA MET A 1 6.65 57.87 8.55
C MET A 1 7.07 56.80 7.52
N SER A 2 8.11 57.02 6.71
CA SER A 2 8.53 56.09 5.64
C SER A 2 9.30 54.84 6.10
N SER A 3 10.04 54.88 7.22
CA SER A 3 10.80 53.71 7.72
C SER A 3 9.92 52.64 8.39
N LEU A 4 8.85 53.03 9.08
CA LEU A 4 7.89 52.10 9.69
C LEU A 4 7.13 51.28 8.63
N LEU A 5 6.78 51.92 7.51
CA LEU A 5 6.11 51.26 6.39
C LEU A 5 7.02 50.24 5.68
N ARG A 6 8.33 50.46 5.68
CA ARG A 6 9.33 49.52 5.14
C ARG A 6 9.52 48.30 6.05
N LEU A 7 9.54 48.50 7.37
CA LEU A 7 9.62 47.40 8.35
C LEU A 7 8.39 46.47 8.29
N LEU A 8 7.19 47.04 8.19
CA LEU A 8 5.93 46.29 8.06
C LEU A 8 5.90 45.43 6.78
N ARG A 9 6.42 45.95 5.66
CA ARG A 9 6.52 45.18 4.41
C ARG A 9 7.54 44.04 4.51
N LEU A 10 8.67 44.26 5.19
CA LEU A 10 9.67 43.22 5.42
C LEU A 10 9.13 42.09 6.31
N LEU A 11 8.42 42.44 7.38
CA LEU A 11 7.80 41.46 8.30
C LEU A 11 6.72 40.62 7.62
N VAL A 12 5.91 41.22 6.74
CA VAL A 12 4.92 40.49 5.95
C VAL A 12 5.58 39.53 4.94
N LEU A 13 6.68 39.95 4.31
CA LEU A 13 7.46 39.10 3.39
C LEU A 13 8.17 37.93 4.07
N LEU A 14 8.67 38.11 5.30
CA LEU A 14 9.23 37.00 6.09
C LEU A 14 8.15 36.03 6.57
N ALA A 15 6.95 36.52 6.91
CA ALA A 15 5.84 35.68 7.35
C ALA A 15 5.27 34.82 6.22
N THR A 16 5.22 35.31 4.98
CA THR A 16 4.74 34.52 3.84
C THR A 16 5.74 33.45 3.39
N PHE A 17 7.05 33.66 3.59
CA PHE A 17 8.07 32.69 3.21
C PHE A 17 8.11 31.47 4.15
N ALA A 18 7.65 31.61 5.41
CA ALA A 18 7.62 30.51 6.38
C ALA A 18 6.48 29.49 6.15
N LEU A 19 5.45 29.86 5.39
CA LEU A 19 4.35 28.94 5.03
C LEU A 19 4.66 28.07 3.80
N LEU A 20 5.74 28.34 3.08
CA LEU A 20 6.19 27.50 1.97
C LEU A 20 7.16 26.42 2.46
N SER A 21 6.82 25.76 3.56
CA SER A 21 7.47 24.51 3.93
C SER A 21 7.00 23.45 2.94
N PRO A 22 7.85 22.94 2.03
CA PRO A 22 7.49 21.73 1.31
C PRO A 22 7.22 20.67 2.36
N ALA A 23 5.98 20.19 2.43
CA ALA A 23 5.67 19.00 3.22
C ALA A 23 6.72 17.96 2.85
N ALA A 24 7.46 17.47 3.86
CA ALA A 24 8.42 16.40 3.67
C ALA A 24 7.66 15.25 3.03
N THR A 25 7.78 15.14 1.70
CA THR A 25 7.20 14.05 0.95
C THR A 25 8.00 12.87 1.42
N SER A 26 7.41 12.08 2.31
CA SER A 26 7.98 10.81 2.73
C SER A 26 7.86 9.90 1.52
N SER A 27 8.80 10.06 0.58
CA SER A 27 8.94 9.17 -0.56
C SER A 27 9.27 7.81 0.04
N SER A 28 8.24 6.99 0.27
CA SER A 28 8.45 5.58 0.54
C SER A 28 9.17 5.04 -0.69
N SER A 29 10.35 4.46 -0.48
CA SER A 29 11.12 3.88 -1.57
C SER A 29 10.28 2.79 -2.25
N SER A 30 10.40 2.68 -3.57
CA SER A 30 9.79 1.58 -4.30
C SER A 30 10.35 0.25 -3.80
N CYS A 31 9.50 -0.76 -3.66
CA CYS A 31 9.94 -2.10 -3.27
C CYS A 31 10.82 -2.71 -4.35
N ASP A 32 11.98 -3.24 -3.95
CA ASP A 32 12.68 -4.25 -4.74
C ASP A 32 11.84 -5.52 -4.73
N LYS A 33 11.33 -5.90 -5.91
CA LYS A 33 10.35 -6.97 -6.06
C LYS A 33 10.94 -8.35 -5.77
N ASP A 34 12.18 -8.57 -6.20
CA ASP A 34 12.87 -9.85 -6.01
C ASP A 34 13.24 -10.04 -4.54
N GLN A 35 13.75 -8.98 -3.90
CA GLN A 35 14.04 -8.99 -2.47
C GLN A 35 12.77 -9.15 -1.62
N LEU A 36 11.69 -8.44 -1.96
CA LEU A 36 10.41 -8.54 -1.25
C LEU A 36 9.87 -9.97 -1.30
N VAL A 37 10.00 -10.63 -2.46
CA VAL A 37 9.60 -12.03 -2.62
C VAL A 37 10.49 -12.95 -1.81
N ALA A 38 11.81 -12.87 -1.99
CA ALA A 38 12.75 -13.80 -1.38
C ALA A 38 12.75 -13.74 0.15
N VAL A 39 12.65 -12.53 0.72
CA VAL A 39 12.80 -12.30 2.16
C VAL A 39 11.46 -12.38 2.88
N SER A 40 10.43 -11.74 2.31
CA SER A 40 9.16 -11.58 3.03
C SER A 40 8.07 -12.49 2.49
N LEU A 41 7.84 -12.59 1.19
CA LEU A 41 6.66 -13.30 0.67
C LEU A 41 6.88 -14.80 0.43
N GLN A 42 8.13 -15.28 0.42
CA GLN A 42 8.49 -16.68 0.21
C GLN A 42 7.66 -17.69 1.05
N PRO A 43 7.37 -17.44 2.34
CA PRO A 43 6.58 -18.37 3.15
C PRO A 43 5.16 -18.58 2.63
N LEU A 44 4.58 -17.61 1.91
CA LEU A 44 3.24 -17.74 1.34
C LEU A 44 3.17 -18.86 0.31
N ARG A 45 4.25 -19.14 -0.42
CA ARG A 45 4.28 -20.25 -1.40
C ARG A 45 4.10 -21.62 -0.75
N SER A 46 4.47 -21.75 0.52
CA SER A 46 4.31 -22.99 1.29
C SER A 46 2.95 -23.07 2.01
N ASN A 47 2.13 -22.02 1.93
CA ASN A 47 0.81 -22.01 2.55
C ASN A 47 -0.14 -22.92 1.76
N ALA A 48 -0.86 -23.81 2.45
CA ALA A 48 -1.81 -24.72 1.82
C ALA A 48 -2.91 -24.01 1.00
N ASN A 49 -3.23 -22.77 1.35
CA ASN A 49 -4.25 -21.96 0.66
C ASN A 49 -3.71 -21.22 -0.57
N TYR A 50 -2.38 -21.20 -0.78
CA TYR A 50 -1.75 -20.41 -1.83
C TYR A 50 -2.19 -20.88 -3.22
N ALA A 51 -2.07 -22.18 -3.52
CA ALA A 51 -2.43 -22.72 -4.83
C ALA A 51 -3.91 -22.47 -5.17
N THR A 52 -4.80 -22.63 -4.20
CA THR A 52 -6.24 -22.37 -4.34
C THR A 52 -6.57 -20.89 -4.50
N CYS A 53 -5.75 -19.99 -3.96
CA CYS A 53 -5.96 -18.55 -4.11
C CYS A 53 -5.26 -17.96 -5.34
N GLN A 54 -4.23 -18.63 -5.88
CA GLN A 54 -3.43 -18.17 -7.01
C GLN A 54 -4.15 -18.23 -8.37
N VAL A 55 -5.22 -19.02 -8.50
CA VAL A 55 -6.03 -19.07 -9.73
C VAL A 55 -6.47 -17.64 -10.08
N ASP A 56 -6.36 -17.23 -11.35
CA ASP A 56 -6.64 -15.84 -11.82
C ASP A 56 -8.10 -15.47 -11.47
N ALA A 57 -8.27 -14.99 -10.25
CA ALA A 57 -9.55 -14.75 -9.60
C ALA A 57 -9.79 -13.24 -9.60
N SER A 58 -10.96 -12.83 -10.05
CA SER A 58 -11.44 -11.46 -9.85
C SER A 58 -11.45 -11.10 -8.36
N ALA A 59 -11.42 -9.81 -8.02
CA ALA A 59 -11.53 -9.36 -6.63
C ALA A 59 -12.73 -10.01 -5.89
N ALA A 60 -13.86 -10.18 -6.59
CA ALA A 60 -15.04 -10.87 -6.06
C ALA A 60 -14.77 -12.36 -5.74
N ALA A 61 -14.04 -13.08 -6.60
CA ALA A 61 -13.69 -14.48 -6.36
C ALA A 61 -12.70 -14.65 -5.21
N ILE A 62 -11.74 -13.73 -5.06
CA ILE A 62 -10.84 -13.66 -3.90
C ILE A 62 -11.64 -13.47 -2.61
N CYS A 63 -12.60 -12.55 -2.62
CA CYS A 63 -13.45 -12.27 -1.48
C CYS A 63 -14.49 -13.35 -1.16
N ALA A 64 -14.85 -14.19 -2.13
CA ALA A 64 -15.71 -15.34 -1.91
C ALA A 64 -14.94 -16.57 -1.39
N SER A 65 -13.64 -16.67 -1.69
CA SER A 65 -12.82 -17.85 -1.40
C SER A 65 -12.34 -17.90 0.06
N PRO A 66 -12.68 -18.95 0.84
CA PRO A 66 -12.18 -19.11 2.21
C PRO A 66 -10.66 -19.32 2.26
N ALA A 67 -10.08 -19.94 1.22
CA ALA A 67 -8.64 -20.08 1.07
C ALA A 67 -7.96 -18.71 0.94
N CYS A 68 -8.51 -17.84 0.09
CA CYS A 68 -7.97 -16.48 -0.05
C CYS A 68 -8.10 -15.64 1.22
N LYS A 69 -9.22 -15.76 1.93
CA LYS A 69 -9.40 -15.10 3.24
C LYS A 69 -8.35 -15.56 4.26
N SER A 70 -8.09 -16.87 4.31
CA SER A 70 -7.05 -17.44 5.18
C SER A 70 -5.65 -16.98 4.77
N LEU A 71 -5.44 -16.81 3.46
CA LEU A 71 -4.18 -16.29 2.93
C LEU A 71 -3.98 -14.81 3.26
N MET A 72 -5.02 -13.95 3.22
CA MET A 72 -4.91 -12.56 3.67
C MET A 72 -4.44 -12.45 5.11
N ALA A 73 -5.00 -13.26 6.02
CA ALA A 73 -4.55 -13.31 7.41
C ALA A 73 -3.08 -13.76 7.51
N SER A 74 -2.69 -14.73 6.68
CA SER A 74 -1.29 -15.15 6.58
C SER A 74 -0.40 -13.99 6.12
N VAL A 75 -0.82 -13.23 5.09
CA VAL A 75 -0.11 -12.04 4.57
C VAL A 75 0.06 -10.97 5.66
N ALA A 76 -1.01 -10.66 6.40
CA ALA A 76 -0.98 -9.65 7.45
C ALA A 76 0.00 -10.00 8.59
N ALA A 77 0.27 -11.29 8.80
CA ALA A 77 1.20 -11.77 9.81
C ALA A 77 2.67 -11.74 9.36
N LEU A 78 2.99 -11.48 8.09
CA LEU A 78 4.39 -11.43 7.64
C LEU A 78 5.08 -10.11 8.03
N ALA A 79 6.38 -10.23 8.30
CA ALA A 79 7.26 -9.09 8.45
C ALA A 79 7.58 -8.51 7.06
N LEU A 80 6.71 -7.62 6.60
CA LEU A 80 6.86 -6.90 5.35
C LEU A 80 7.65 -5.60 5.58
N PRO A 81 8.66 -5.29 4.74
CA PRO A 81 9.34 -3.99 4.78
C PRO A 81 8.36 -2.91 4.36
N THR A 82 8.48 -1.68 4.87
CA THR A 82 7.66 -0.54 4.46
C THR A 82 8.18 0.04 3.15
N CYS A 83 7.50 -0.21 2.03
CA CYS A 83 7.89 0.26 0.71
C CYS A 83 6.66 0.39 -0.20
N GLN A 84 6.78 1.12 -1.32
CA GLN A 84 5.72 1.23 -2.33
C GLN A 84 5.81 0.08 -3.32
N LEU A 85 4.78 -0.76 -3.36
CA LEU A 85 4.65 -1.84 -4.32
C LEU A 85 3.67 -1.44 -5.42
N GLY A 86 4.17 -1.29 -6.64
CA GLY A 86 3.38 -1.04 -7.84
C GLY A 86 3.41 -2.23 -8.80
N LEU A 87 2.23 -2.74 -9.18
CA LEU A 87 2.10 -3.81 -10.17
C LEU A 87 0.79 -3.67 -10.96
N LYS A 88 0.89 -3.62 -12.30
CA LYS A 88 -0.26 -3.64 -13.22
C LYS A 88 -1.36 -2.61 -12.90
N GLY A 89 -0.97 -1.40 -12.52
CA GLY A 89 -1.90 -0.28 -12.24
C GLY A 89 -2.40 -0.21 -10.80
N VAL A 90 -2.07 -1.21 -9.97
CA VAL A 90 -2.30 -1.18 -8.52
C VAL A 90 -1.02 -0.73 -7.83
N SER A 91 -1.10 0.28 -6.97
CA SER A 91 0.03 0.75 -6.16
C SER A 91 -0.41 0.92 -4.70
N PHE A 92 0.35 0.35 -3.78
CA PHE A 92 0.10 0.51 -2.35
C PHE A 92 1.38 0.43 -1.55
N ASN A 93 1.36 1.03 -0.36
CA ASN A 93 2.40 0.79 0.61
C ASN A 93 2.18 -0.58 1.26
N THR A 94 3.20 -1.42 1.30
CA THR A 94 3.16 -2.75 1.93
C THR A 94 2.70 -2.75 3.39
N LEU A 95 2.77 -1.62 4.10
CA LEU A 95 2.19 -1.47 5.43
C LEU A 95 0.68 -1.69 5.44
N ALA A 96 -0.03 -1.33 4.36
CA ALA A 96 -1.47 -1.56 4.22
C ALA A 96 -1.84 -3.05 4.22
N LEU A 97 -0.88 -3.93 3.92
CA LEU A 97 -1.08 -5.37 3.96
C LEU A 97 -1.25 -5.90 5.38
N LYS A 98 -0.71 -5.21 6.40
CA LYS A 98 -0.89 -5.59 7.81
C LYS A 98 -2.32 -5.38 8.29
N SER A 99 -3.04 -4.45 7.65
CA SER A 99 -4.45 -4.21 7.90
C SER A 99 -5.37 -4.99 6.96
N MET A 100 -4.86 -5.95 6.19
CA MET A 100 -5.75 -6.81 5.40
C MET A 100 -6.60 -7.66 6.32
N ILE A 101 -7.92 -7.48 6.20
CA ILE A 101 -8.90 -8.21 6.99
C ILE A 101 -9.90 -8.79 6.02
N ALA A 102 -10.15 -10.10 6.06
CA ALA A 102 -11.08 -10.79 5.17
C ALA A 102 -12.50 -10.20 5.12
N SER A 103 -12.92 -9.41 6.12
CA SER A 103 -14.21 -8.71 6.16
C SER A 103 -14.25 -7.42 5.34
N SER A 104 -13.10 -6.80 5.04
CA SER A 104 -13.00 -5.58 4.21
C SER A 104 -13.46 -5.80 2.76
N CYS A 105 -13.43 -7.05 2.32
CA CYS A 105 -14.00 -7.54 1.07
C CYS A 105 -15.48 -7.15 0.86
N GLN A 106 -16.22 -6.84 1.92
CA GLN A 106 -17.61 -6.38 1.86
C GLN A 106 -17.74 -4.85 1.92
N GLN A 107 -16.67 -4.13 2.28
CA GLN A 107 -16.69 -2.68 2.55
C GLN A 107 -16.22 -1.81 1.38
N SER A 108 -15.67 -2.38 0.29
CA SER A 108 -15.26 -1.62 -0.91
C SER A 108 -16.39 -0.82 -1.58
N THR A 109 -17.65 -0.98 -1.19
CA THR A 109 -18.77 -0.17 -1.69
C THR A 109 -19.04 1.11 -0.87
N ARG A 110 -18.43 1.32 0.30
CA ARG A 110 -18.92 2.35 1.25
C ARG A 110 -17.93 3.41 1.76
N GLN A 111 -16.64 3.31 1.50
CA GLN A 111 -15.71 4.33 2.00
C GLN A 111 -14.97 4.99 0.84
N ASN A 112 -15.01 6.32 0.86
CA ASN A 112 -14.18 7.26 0.11
C ASN A 112 -12.70 7.01 0.46
N GLN A 113 -12.15 5.88 0.02
CA GLN A 113 -10.76 5.47 0.19
C GLN A 113 -10.14 5.44 -1.19
N GLU A 114 -9.26 6.40 -1.45
CA GLU A 114 -8.46 6.56 -2.68
C GLU A 114 -7.37 5.46 -2.86
N GLY A 115 -7.58 4.27 -2.30
CA GLY A 115 -6.62 3.17 -2.27
C GLY A 115 -7.18 1.85 -2.84
N PRO A 116 -6.30 0.90 -3.23
CA PRO A 116 -6.72 -0.39 -3.77
C PRO A 116 -7.40 -1.25 -2.69
N SER A 117 -8.34 -2.11 -3.11
CA SER A 117 -9.02 -3.02 -2.18
C SER A 117 -8.09 -4.10 -1.67
N ASP A 118 -8.40 -4.72 -0.52
CA ASP A 118 -7.64 -5.86 0.01
C ASP A 118 -7.54 -7.02 -0.99
N ALA A 119 -8.57 -7.21 -1.81
CA ALA A 119 -8.55 -8.20 -2.86
C ALA A 119 -7.57 -7.85 -3.98
N ASP A 120 -7.49 -6.57 -4.40
CA ASP A 120 -6.53 -6.09 -5.39
C ASP A 120 -5.09 -6.19 -4.86
N MET A 121 -4.90 -5.87 -3.57
CA MET A 121 -3.62 -6.00 -2.89
C MET A 121 -3.17 -7.47 -2.82
N LEU A 122 -4.06 -8.37 -2.39
CA LEU A 122 -3.75 -9.81 -2.34
C LEU A 122 -3.45 -10.36 -3.73
N TRP A 123 -4.26 -10.02 -4.72
CA TRP A 123 -4.04 -10.46 -6.11
C TRP A 123 -2.70 -9.96 -6.67
N THR A 124 -2.34 -8.71 -6.36
CA THR A 124 -1.04 -8.14 -6.72
C THR A 124 0.12 -8.95 -6.15
N LEU A 125 0.04 -9.36 -4.88
CA LEU A 125 1.06 -10.21 -4.25
C LEU A 125 1.13 -11.61 -4.86
N LEU A 126 -0.03 -12.24 -5.12
CA LEU A 126 -0.09 -13.56 -5.73
C LEU A 126 0.54 -13.57 -7.12
N ARG A 127 0.28 -12.51 -7.90
CA ARG A 127 0.88 -12.31 -9.20
C ARG A 127 2.38 -12.07 -9.10
N LEU A 128 2.82 -11.23 -8.17
CA LEU A 128 4.24 -11.00 -7.92
C LEU A 128 4.97 -12.32 -7.62
N LEU A 129 4.39 -13.15 -6.75
CA LEU A 129 4.90 -14.48 -6.42
C LEU A 129 4.86 -15.48 -7.59
N LYS A 130 3.96 -15.30 -8.56
CA LYS A 130 3.90 -16.13 -9.78
C LYS A 130 5.00 -15.76 -10.77
N ASP A 131 5.29 -14.46 -10.89
CA ASP A 131 6.24 -13.90 -11.86
C ASP A 131 7.71 -14.16 -11.47
N THR A 132 8.00 -14.19 -10.16
CA THR A 132 9.34 -14.40 -9.58
C THR A 132 9.67 -15.87 -9.33
N ARG A 133 9.23 -16.77 -10.22
CA ARG A 133 9.52 -18.21 -10.14
C ARG A 133 10.53 -18.58 -11.22
#